data_AF-A0A953APV3-F1
#
_entry.id   AF-A0A953APV3-F1
#
_cell.length_a   1.000
_cell.length_b   1.000
_cell.length_c   1.000
_cell.angle_alpha   90.00
_cell.angle_beta   90.00
_cell.angle_gamma   90.00
#
_symmetry.space_group_name_H-M   'P 1'
#
loop_
_entity.id
_entity.type
_entity.pdbx_description
1 polymer ?
#
loop_
_entity_poly.entity_id
_entity_poly.type
_entity_poly.pdbx_seq_one_letter_code
_entity_poly.pdbx_strand_id
1 'polypeptide(L)'
;MALGVALLAGAGCTRSSKHVLTEVQATGPTLMDNGLLGLNRAQVEAELRRTLLATGHFAIAEPGSKHDPEKAAAVTLELPFTRESRKEGRAGTFAEVGASLTIRRKMGGVTFRYEVAGLGEVRIENPEGPARTRAMRAALSSALQQVAQAAHLQLAALDKSDADLLRDLRTGDPRVQEFAIRVLAERKNPAVVETLLERLRESEDPEQLRQAMGALAEMREQRAVRPLIDLTRGKDPAFVQEVLFAIAQIGGEEAMAYLFTVAQGHDDPHLRAAAQKALDEIGAREKLRRTRTAEGGTP
;
A
#
# COMPACT_ATOMS: atom_id res chain seq x y z
N MET A 1 -10.32 65.45 0.12
CA MET A 1 -11.63 64.75 0.16
C MET A 1 -11.81 64.06 -1.18
N ALA A 2 -11.95 62.75 -1.37
CA ALA A 2 -12.21 61.65 -0.47
C ALA A 2 -11.42 60.40 -0.93
N LEU A 3 -10.98 59.60 0.04
CA LEU A 3 -10.46 58.25 -0.13
C LEU A 3 -11.58 57.33 -0.65
N GLY A 4 -11.23 56.41 -1.55
CA GLY A 4 -12.08 55.28 -1.95
C GLY A 4 -11.25 54.02 -2.12
N VAL A 5 -10.99 53.34 -1.00
CA VAL A 5 -10.49 51.96 -0.97
C VAL A 5 -11.71 51.04 -1.05
N ALA A 6 -11.69 50.08 -1.98
CA ALA A 6 -12.49 48.87 -1.85
C ALA A 6 -11.72 47.70 -2.47
N LEU A 7 -11.05 46.95 -1.59
CA LEU A 7 -10.61 45.58 -1.83
C LEU A 7 -11.81 44.73 -2.25
N LEU A 8 -11.65 43.94 -3.31
CA LEU A 8 -12.36 42.66 -3.42
C LEU A 8 -11.32 41.56 -3.56
N ALA A 9 -11.07 40.93 -2.42
CA ALA A 9 -10.36 39.68 -2.29
C ALA A 9 -11.09 38.60 -3.09
N GLY A 10 -10.47 38.09 -4.14
CA GLY A 10 -10.88 36.86 -4.78
C GLY A 10 -10.61 35.71 -3.82
N ALA A 11 -11.65 35.26 -3.12
CA ALA A 11 -11.62 34.07 -2.30
C ALA A 11 -11.19 32.88 -3.17
N GLY A 12 -9.99 32.36 -2.90
CA GLY A 12 -9.49 31.11 -3.44
C GLY A 12 -10.33 29.96 -2.91
N CYS A 13 -11.43 29.65 -3.58
CA CYS A 13 -12.05 28.34 -3.50
C CYS A 13 -11.09 27.37 -4.20
N THR A 14 -10.14 26.79 -3.47
CA THR A 14 -9.38 25.62 -3.91
C THR A 14 -10.35 24.46 -4.00
N ARG A 15 -11.09 24.37 -5.12
CA ARG A 15 -11.68 23.10 -5.53
C ARG A 15 -10.52 22.12 -5.63
N SER A 16 -10.43 21.20 -4.68
CA SER A 16 -9.55 20.04 -4.77
C SER A 16 -9.71 19.47 -6.18
N SER A 17 -8.66 19.55 -6.99
CA SER A 17 -8.68 19.02 -8.34
C SER A 17 -8.90 17.52 -8.26
N LYS A 18 -9.91 17.02 -8.96
CA LYS A 18 -10.21 15.59 -9.00
C LYS A 18 -9.00 14.81 -9.53
N HIS A 19 -8.79 13.62 -8.98
CA HIS A 19 -7.84 12.64 -9.48
C HIS A 19 -8.29 12.14 -10.86
N VAL A 20 -7.48 12.40 -11.89
CA VAL A 20 -7.81 11.98 -13.27
C VAL A 20 -7.35 10.54 -13.49
N LEU A 21 -8.29 9.68 -13.87
CA LEU A 21 -8.04 8.28 -14.20
C LEU A 21 -8.06 8.07 -15.70
N THR A 22 -6.94 7.65 -16.30
CA THR A 22 -6.83 7.35 -17.73
C THR A 22 -7.38 5.97 -18.07
N GLU A 23 -7.36 5.07 -17.10
CA GLU A 23 -7.76 3.68 -17.27
C GLU A 23 -8.37 3.16 -15.97
N VAL A 24 -9.50 2.47 -16.08
CA VAL A 24 -10.17 1.77 -14.97
C VAL A 24 -10.53 0.39 -15.47
N GLN A 25 -9.86 -0.62 -14.94
CA GLN A 25 -10.00 -2.03 -15.34
C GLN A 25 -10.14 -2.93 -14.12
N ALA A 26 -10.64 -4.14 -14.36
CA ALA A 26 -10.63 -5.23 -13.40
C ALA A 26 -10.05 -6.48 -14.07
N THR A 27 -9.27 -7.27 -13.34
CA THR A 27 -8.61 -8.47 -13.86
C THR A 27 -8.59 -9.58 -12.80
N GLY A 28 -8.12 -10.75 -13.21
CA GLY A 28 -7.94 -11.91 -12.34
C GLY A 28 -9.01 -12.99 -12.54
N PRO A 29 -8.70 -14.24 -12.13
CA PRO A 29 -9.53 -15.41 -12.39
C PRO A 29 -10.87 -15.36 -11.66
N THR A 30 -10.95 -14.71 -10.50
CA THR A 30 -12.18 -14.56 -9.71
C THR A 30 -13.26 -13.75 -10.43
N LEU A 31 -12.94 -13.06 -11.52
CA LEU A 31 -13.90 -12.31 -12.34
C LEU A 31 -14.44 -13.12 -13.53
N MET A 32 -13.87 -14.30 -13.78
CA MET A 32 -14.33 -15.24 -14.81
C MET A 32 -15.39 -16.15 -14.18
N ASP A 33 -16.62 -16.12 -14.71
CA ASP A 33 -17.71 -17.01 -14.29
C ASP A 33 -17.99 -17.04 -12.77
N ASN A 34 -17.91 -15.88 -12.09
CA ASN A 34 -18.14 -15.77 -10.66
C ASN A 34 -19.62 -16.00 -10.29
N GLY A 35 -19.98 -17.26 -10.04
CA GLY A 35 -21.35 -17.67 -9.69
C GLY A 35 -21.85 -17.10 -8.36
N LEU A 36 -20.96 -16.70 -7.43
CA LEU A 36 -21.35 -16.12 -6.15
C LEU A 36 -21.81 -14.66 -6.30
N LEU A 37 -21.09 -13.87 -7.11
CA LEU A 37 -21.46 -12.48 -7.42
C LEU A 37 -22.58 -12.41 -8.47
N GLY A 38 -22.61 -13.37 -9.39
CA GLY A 38 -23.45 -13.31 -10.59
C GLY A 38 -23.15 -12.05 -11.41
N LEU A 39 -21.88 -11.66 -11.49
CA LEU A 39 -21.38 -10.51 -12.26
C LEU A 39 -20.21 -10.98 -13.11
N ASN A 40 -20.15 -10.50 -14.35
CA ASN A 40 -18.97 -10.66 -15.19
C ASN A 40 -17.98 -9.51 -14.96
N ARG A 41 -16.77 -9.64 -15.53
CA ARG A 41 -15.72 -8.61 -15.47
C ARG A 41 -16.21 -7.21 -15.82
N ALA A 42 -16.91 -7.02 -16.93
CA ALA A 42 -17.37 -5.70 -17.38
C ALA A 42 -18.36 -5.06 -16.40
N GLN A 43 -19.20 -5.87 -15.76
CA GLN A 43 -20.11 -5.38 -14.72
C GLN A 43 -19.35 -4.96 -13.45
N VAL A 44 -18.34 -5.73 -13.02
CA VAL A 44 -17.49 -5.34 -11.87
C VAL A 44 -16.69 -4.06 -12.19
N GLU A 45 -16.16 -3.93 -13.41
CA GLU A 45 -15.51 -2.69 -13.87
C GLU A 45 -16.47 -1.50 -13.83
N ALA A 46 -17.73 -1.69 -14.25
CA ALA A 46 -18.74 -0.65 -14.17
C ALA A 46 -19.08 -0.26 -12.72
N GLU A 47 -19.17 -1.23 -11.79
CA GLU A 47 -19.36 -0.95 -10.36
C GLU A 47 -18.20 -0.14 -9.77
N LEU A 48 -16.96 -0.51 -10.10
CA LEU A 48 -15.78 0.24 -9.67
C LEU A 48 -15.81 1.68 -10.21
N ARG A 49 -16.08 1.87 -11.51
CA ARG A 49 -16.20 3.20 -12.12
C ARG A 49 -17.25 4.05 -11.42
N ARG A 50 -18.44 3.50 -11.18
CA ARG A 50 -19.52 4.20 -10.46
C ARG A 50 -19.09 4.57 -9.05
N THR A 51 -18.46 3.65 -8.33
CA THR A 51 -18.00 3.87 -6.95
C THR A 51 -16.95 4.99 -6.89
N LEU A 52 -15.94 4.96 -7.77
CA LEU A 52 -14.91 6.00 -7.86
C LEU A 52 -15.52 7.38 -8.14
N LEU A 53 -16.40 7.48 -9.14
CA LEU A 53 -17.06 8.74 -9.49
C LEU A 53 -17.97 9.26 -8.37
N ALA A 54 -18.68 8.38 -7.67
CA ALA A 54 -19.60 8.72 -6.59
C ALA A 54 -18.88 9.34 -5.37
N THR A 55 -17.59 9.05 -5.16
CA THR A 55 -16.81 9.73 -4.11
C THR A 55 -16.64 11.23 -4.33
N GLY A 56 -16.84 11.71 -5.56
CA GLY A 56 -16.57 13.10 -5.95
C GLY A 56 -15.09 13.45 -6.11
N HIS A 57 -14.17 12.57 -5.74
CA HIS A 57 -12.72 12.80 -5.80
C HIS A 57 -12.07 12.43 -7.14
N PHE A 58 -12.76 11.66 -7.99
CA PHE A 58 -12.21 11.15 -9.24
C PHE A 58 -12.94 11.69 -10.47
N ALA A 59 -12.20 11.80 -11.57
CA ALA A 59 -12.72 12.00 -12.92
C ALA A 59 -12.07 10.94 -13.83
N ILE A 60 -12.82 10.39 -14.78
CA ILE A 60 -12.27 9.45 -15.77
C ILE A 60 -12.01 10.23 -17.05
N ALA A 61 -10.79 10.11 -17.60
CA ALA A 61 -10.40 10.82 -18.80
C ALA A 61 -11.14 10.28 -20.02
N GLU A 62 -11.72 11.17 -20.81
CA GLU A 62 -12.25 10.83 -22.13
C GLU A 62 -11.10 10.65 -23.14
N PRO A 63 -11.24 9.78 -24.15
CA PRO A 63 -10.24 9.64 -25.20
C PRO A 63 -9.89 10.99 -25.83
N GLY A 64 -8.60 11.35 -25.86
CA GLY A 64 -8.11 12.61 -26.42
C GLY A 64 -8.26 13.84 -25.52
N SER A 65 -8.80 13.70 -24.30
CA SER A 65 -8.86 14.81 -23.33
C SER A 65 -7.46 15.19 -22.84
N LYS A 66 -7.20 16.50 -22.71
CA LYS A 66 -5.95 17.01 -22.12
C LYS A 66 -5.99 16.87 -20.60
N HIS A 67 -4.96 16.28 -20.04
CA HIS A 67 -4.72 16.17 -18.60
C HIS A 67 -3.22 16.24 -18.34
N ASP A 68 -2.86 16.56 -17.11
CA ASP A 68 -1.46 16.54 -16.66
C ASP A 68 -1.00 15.07 -16.57
N PRO A 69 -0.06 14.63 -17.44
CA PRO A 69 0.39 13.24 -17.46
C PRO A 69 1.12 12.83 -16.17
N GLU A 70 1.63 13.79 -15.39
CA GLU A 70 2.29 13.52 -14.11
C GLU A 70 1.30 13.37 -12.95
N LYS A 71 0.04 13.79 -13.14
CA LYS A 71 -1.04 13.66 -12.14
C LYS A 71 -2.07 12.60 -12.48
N ALA A 72 -2.11 12.16 -13.72
CA ALA A 72 -3.04 11.13 -14.15
C ALA A 72 -2.60 9.74 -13.68
N ALA A 73 -3.56 8.90 -13.33
CA ALA A 73 -3.32 7.54 -12.86
C ALA A 73 -4.15 6.52 -13.65
N ALA A 74 -3.66 5.29 -13.71
CA ALA A 74 -4.41 4.13 -14.19
C ALA A 74 -4.68 3.19 -13.01
N VAL A 75 -5.87 2.62 -12.93
CA VAL A 75 -6.25 1.71 -11.85
C VAL A 75 -6.69 0.35 -12.37
N THR A 76 -6.24 -0.71 -11.70
CA THR A 76 -6.58 -2.10 -12.01
C THR A 76 -7.03 -2.80 -10.74
N LEU A 77 -8.27 -3.26 -10.72
CA LEU A 77 -8.86 -4.01 -9.62
C LEU A 77 -8.64 -5.51 -9.81
N GLU A 78 -8.29 -6.19 -8.74
CA GLU A 78 -8.38 -7.64 -8.62
C GLU A 78 -9.28 -7.99 -7.44
N LEU A 79 -9.98 -9.12 -7.53
CA LEU A 79 -10.70 -9.71 -6.41
C LEU A 79 -9.95 -10.98 -5.98
N PRO A 80 -9.00 -10.92 -5.02
CA PRO A 80 -8.21 -12.08 -4.62
C PRO A 80 -9.07 -13.25 -4.15
N PHE A 81 -10.25 -12.95 -3.57
CA PHE A 81 -11.23 -13.97 -3.21
C PHE A 81 -12.65 -13.41 -3.19
N THR A 82 -13.61 -14.31 -3.43
CA THR A 82 -15.03 -14.15 -3.15
C THR A 82 -15.47 -15.44 -2.48
N ARG A 83 -15.90 -15.40 -1.23
CA ARG A 83 -16.17 -16.63 -0.47
C ARG A 83 -17.21 -16.45 0.60
N GLU A 84 -17.81 -17.57 0.99
CA GLU A 84 -18.57 -17.67 2.23
C GLU A 84 -17.62 -18.09 3.37
N SER A 85 -17.71 -17.43 4.52
CA SER A 85 -16.91 -17.78 5.70
C SER A 85 -17.79 -17.95 6.95
N ARG A 86 -17.37 -18.85 7.84
CA ARG A 86 -17.87 -18.92 9.22
C ARG A 86 -16.76 -18.46 10.13
N LYS A 87 -17.05 -17.49 11.00
CA LYS A 87 -16.05 -16.88 11.88
C LYS A 87 -16.18 -17.44 13.29
N GLU A 88 -15.03 -17.70 13.90
CA GLU A 88 -14.98 -18.10 15.29
C GLU A 88 -15.59 -16.99 16.17
N GLY A 89 -16.45 -17.38 17.13
CA GLY A 89 -17.14 -16.43 18.00
C GLY A 89 -18.28 -15.62 17.35
N ARG A 90 -18.59 -15.80 16.05
CA ARG A 90 -19.68 -15.07 15.37
C ARG A 90 -20.69 -16.03 14.75
N ALA A 91 -21.95 -15.92 15.17
CA ALA A 91 -23.03 -16.76 14.66
C ALA A 91 -23.38 -16.41 13.20
N GLY A 92 -23.50 -17.44 12.36
CA GLY A 92 -23.95 -17.33 10.97
C GLY A 92 -22.83 -17.45 9.93
N THR A 93 -23.23 -17.37 8.66
CA THR A 93 -22.33 -17.36 7.51
C THR A 93 -22.19 -15.93 6.98
N PHE A 94 -20.99 -15.56 6.57
CA PHE A 94 -20.67 -14.24 6.03
C PHE A 94 -20.24 -14.35 4.58
N ALA A 95 -20.70 -13.40 3.76
CA ALA A 95 -20.19 -13.14 2.44
C ALA A 95 -18.96 -12.25 2.55
N GLU A 96 -17.82 -12.70 2.02
CA GLU A 96 -16.57 -11.96 2.00
C GLU A 96 -16.09 -11.72 0.59
N VAL A 97 -15.74 -10.46 0.30
CA VAL A 97 -15.10 -10.05 -0.95
C VAL A 97 -13.85 -9.26 -0.61
N GLY A 98 -12.70 -9.80 -0.97
CA GLY A 98 -11.43 -9.08 -0.94
C GLY A 98 -11.26 -8.31 -2.25
N ALA A 99 -10.85 -7.05 -2.16
CA ALA A 99 -10.52 -6.21 -3.30
C ALA A 99 -9.09 -5.68 -3.14
N SER A 100 -8.28 -5.80 -4.19
CA SER A 100 -6.99 -5.12 -4.32
C SER A 100 -7.05 -4.19 -5.52
N LEU A 101 -6.71 -2.92 -5.32
CA LEU A 101 -6.63 -1.93 -6.39
C LEU A 101 -5.18 -1.50 -6.57
N THR A 102 -4.62 -1.88 -7.71
CA THR A 102 -3.33 -1.35 -8.17
C THR A 102 -3.55 0.02 -8.79
N ILE A 103 -2.77 1.01 -8.37
CA ILE A 103 -2.69 2.36 -8.92
C ILE A 103 -1.34 2.51 -9.62
N ARG A 104 -1.34 2.82 -10.91
CA ARG A 104 -0.14 3.14 -11.69
C ARG A 104 -0.11 4.63 -12.00
N ARG A 105 0.98 5.30 -11.64
CA ARG A 105 1.20 6.73 -11.94
C ARG A 105 2.58 6.92 -12.54
N LYS A 106 2.69 7.75 -13.58
CA LYS A 106 3.97 8.07 -14.21
C LYS A 106 4.44 9.44 -13.70
N MET A 107 5.62 9.50 -13.08
CA MET A 107 6.20 10.74 -12.54
C MET A 107 7.68 10.78 -12.93
N GLY A 108 8.14 11.89 -13.53
CA GLY A 108 9.55 12.02 -13.95
C GLY A 108 10.04 10.92 -14.89
N GLY A 109 9.14 10.35 -15.72
CA GLY A 109 9.45 9.24 -16.63
C GLY A 109 9.41 7.84 -15.99
N VAL A 110 9.37 7.74 -14.67
CA VAL A 110 9.30 6.47 -13.92
C VAL A 110 7.83 6.12 -13.65
N THR A 111 7.47 4.84 -13.75
CA THR A 111 6.13 4.35 -13.39
C THR A 111 6.16 3.81 -11.97
N PHE A 112 5.39 4.44 -11.10
CA PHE A 112 5.16 4.00 -9.74
C PHE A 112 3.90 3.15 -9.67
N ARG A 113 3.94 2.10 -8.85
CA ARG A 113 2.83 1.18 -8.62
C ARG A 113 2.53 1.15 -7.13
N TYR A 114 1.30 1.52 -6.78
CA TYR A 114 0.78 1.48 -5.42
C TYR A 114 -0.34 0.45 -5.35
N GLU A 115 -0.46 -0.22 -4.20
CA GLU A 115 -1.56 -1.14 -3.94
C GLU A 115 -2.34 -0.65 -2.72
N VAL A 116 -3.66 -0.72 -2.82
CA VAL A 116 -4.60 -0.49 -1.72
C VAL A 116 -5.61 -1.62 -1.67
N ALA A 117 -6.01 -2.01 -0.46
CA ALA A 117 -6.91 -3.14 -0.26
C ALA A 117 -8.22 -2.72 0.42
N GLY A 118 -9.25 -3.54 0.23
CA GLY A 118 -10.55 -3.42 0.90
C GLY A 118 -11.15 -4.79 1.17
N LEU A 119 -11.83 -4.92 2.31
CA LEU A 119 -12.52 -6.15 2.70
C LEU A 119 -13.99 -5.86 2.96
N GLY A 120 -14.84 -6.35 2.07
CA GLY A 120 -16.27 -6.36 2.27
C GLY A 120 -16.69 -7.59 3.04
N GLU A 121 -17.47 -7.41 4.10
CA GLU A 121 -18.04 -8.50 4.87
C GLU A 121 -19.51 -8.21 5.18
N VAL A 122 -20.40 -9.12 4.80
CA VAL A 122 -21.84 -8.97 5.03
C VAL A 122 -22.42 -10.29 5.51
N ARG A 123 -23.23 -10.25 6.58
CA ARG A 123 -23.90 -11.45 7.10
C ARG A 123 -24.93 -11.95 6.08
N ILE A 124 -24.95 -13.26 5.85
CA ILE A 124 -25.97 -13.91 5.04
C ILE A 124 -27.14 -14.27 5.96
N GLU A 125 -28.25 -13.55 5.83
CA GLU A 125 -29.44 -13.75 6.67
C GLU A 125 -30.13 -15.08 6.37
N ASN A 126 -30.37 -15.37 5.09
CA ASN A 126 -30.93 -16.63 4.61
C ASN A 126 -29.98 -17.23 3.56
N PRO A 127 -29.38 -18.41 3.82
CA PRO A 127 -28.49 -19.07 2.87
C PRO A 127 -29.24 -19.73 1.71
N GLU A 128 -30.48 -19.37 1.39
CA GLU A 128 -31.18 -19.90 0.22
C GLU A 128 -31.42 -18.84 -0.87
N GLY A 129 -31.24 -19.28 -2.12
CA GLY A 129 -31.55 -18.49 -3.32
C GLY A 129 -30.85 -17.12 -3.40
N PRO A 130 -31.57 -16.04 -3.77
CA PRO A 130 -30.98 -14.76 -4.14
C PRO A 130 -30.35 -13.97 -2.97
N ALA A 131 -30.58 -14.39 -1.73
CA ALA A 131 -30.03 -13.72 -0.55
C ALA A 131 -28.49 -13.83 -0.48
N ARG A 132 -27.91 -14.97 -0.89
CA ARG A 132 -26.45 -15.13 -0.96
C ARG A 132 -25.81 -14.15 -1.93
N THR A 133 -26.34 -14.09 -3.17
CA THR A 133 -25.83 -13.16 -4.19
C THR A 133 -26.00 -11.71 -3.77
N ARG A 134 -27.11 -11.34 -3.11
CA ARG A 134 -27.28 -9.99 -2.54
C ARG A 134 -26.21 -9.66 -1.50
N ALA A 135 -25.93 -10.58 -0.57
CA ALA A 135 -24.90 -10.39 0.44
C ALA A 135 -23.51 -10.26 -0.20
N MET A 136 -23.18 -11.08 -1.21
CA MET A 136 -21.93 -10.99 -1.97
C MET A 136 -21.77 -9.66 -2.70
N ARG A 137 -22.84 -9.16 -3.34
CA ARG A 137 -22.83 -7.85 -4.00
C ARG A 137 -22.71 -6.69 -3.01
N ALA A 138 -23.32 -6.81 -1.84
CA ALA A 138 -23.16 -5.84 -0.76
C ALA A 138 -21.73 -5.83 -0.20
N ALA A 139 -21.12 -7.02 -0.02
CA ALA A 139 -19.72 -7.15 0.34
C ALA A 139 -18.81 -6.53 -0.73
N LEU A 140 -19.02 -6.84 -2.02
CA LEU A 140 -18.29 -6.18 -3.11
C LEU A 140 -18.42 -4.66 -3.05
N SER A 141 -19.62 -4.11 -2.87
CA SER A 141 -19.83 -2.67 -2.76
C SER A 141 -19.04 -2.05 -1.61
N SER A 142 -19.05 -2.67 -0.42
CA SER A 142 -18.23 -2.24 0.72
C SER A 142 -16.74 -2.29 0.43
N ALA A 143 -16.26 -3.38 -0.18
CA ALA A 143 -14.85 -3.52 -0.57
C ALA A 143 -14.43 -2.44 -1.59
N LEU A 144 -15.28 -2.16 -2.58
CA LEU A 144 -15.04 -1.12 -3.60
C LEU A 144 -15.01 0.28 -2.98
N GLN A 145 -15.87 0.57 -2.00
CA GLN A 145 -15.84 1.85 -1.27
C GLN A 145 -14.54 2.04 -0.49
N GLN A 146 -14.06 0.98 0.17
CA GLN A 146 -12.80 1.01 0.91
C GLN A 146 -11.60 1.27 -0.03
N VAL A 147 -11.48 0.53 -1.15
CA VAL A 147 -10.38 0.77 -2.10
C VAL A 147 -10.48 2.14 -2.77
N ALA A 148 -11.68 2.65 -3.04
CA ALA A 148 -11.86 3.99 -3.61
C ALA A 148 -11.40 5.10 -2.63
N GLN A 149 -11.74 4.96 -1.33
CA GLN A 149 -11.28 5.88 -0.31
C GLN A 149 -9.75 5.81 -0.12
N ALA A 150 -9.20 4.60 -0.04
CA ALA A 150 -7.76 4.38 0.08
C ALA A 150 -6.99 4.93 -1.13
N ALA A 151 -7.51 4.73 -2.35
CA ALA A 151 -6.93 5.29 -3.56
C ALA A 151 -6.94 6.82 -3.57
N HIS A 152 -8.01 7.44 -3.06
CA HIS A 152 -8.07 8.89 -2.94
C HIS A 152 -6.98 9.40 -1.99
N LEU A 153 -6.84 8.79 -0.81
CA LEU A 153 -5.84 9.16 0.17
C LEU A 153 -4.40 8.97 -0.37
N GLN A 154 -4.13 7.84 -1.03
CA GLN A 154 -2.84 7.57 -1.67
C GLN A 154 -2.48 8.64 -2.71
N LEU A 155 -3.41 8.95 -3.63
CA LEU A 155 -3.15 9.94 -4.68
C LEU A 155 -3.04 11.36 -4.09
N ALA A 156 -3.85 11.68 -3.09
CA ALA A 156 -3.76 12.97 -2.39
C ALA A 156 -2.43 13.13 -1.66
N ALA A 157 -1.91 12.08 -1.02
CA ALA A 157 -0.60 12.10 -0.36
C ALA A 157 0.54 12.34 -1.37
N LEU A 158 0.47 11.73 -2.56
CA LEU A 158 1.49 11.94 -3.60
C LEU A 158 1.60 13.39 -4.06
N ASP A 159 0.51 14.16 -3.98
CA ASP A 159 0.45 15.55 -4.39
C ASP A 159 0.82 16.54 -3.25
N LYS A 160 0.97 16.07 -2.01
CA LYS A 160 1.33 16.91 -0.87
C LYS A 160 2.82 17.25 -0.83
N SER A 161 3.14 18.39 -0.24
CA SER A 161 4.53 18.73 0.10
C SER A 161 5.03 17.89 1.27
N ASP A 162 6.35 17.74 1.43
CA ASP A 162 6.92 17.04 2.58
C ASP A 162 6.50 17.66 3.91
N ALA A 163 6.37 18.99 3.98
CA ALA A 163 5.89 19.67 5.18
C ALA A 163 4.44 19.30 5.53
N ASP A 164 3.58 19.13 4.54
CA ASP A 164 2.20 18.69 4.74
C ASP A 164 2.13 17.22 5.18
N LEU A 165 2.95 16.36 4.56
CA LEU A 165 3.03 14.95 4.93
C LEU A 165 3.57 14.75 6.35
N LEU A 166 4.54 15.56 6.79
CA LEU A 166 5.02 15.55 8.18
C LEU A 166 3.94 16.00 9.17
N ARG A 167 3.00 16.86 8.75
CA ARG A 167 1.81 17.18 9.56
C ARG A 167 0.83 16.01 9.60
N ASP A 168 0.64 15.31 8.47
CA ASP A 168 -0.21 14.12 8.38
C ASP A 168 0.25 13.00 9.34
N LEU A 169 1.55 12.86 9.60
CA LEU A 169 2.10 11.91 10.59
C LEU A 169 1.57 12.13 12.01
N ARG A 170 1.15 13.36 12.35
CA ARG A 170 0.65 13.72 13.68
C ARG A 170 -0.88 13.67 13.77
N THR A 171 -1.57 13.31 12.70
CA THR A 171 -3.02 13.18 12.70
C THR A 171 -3.44 11.91 13.45
N GLY A 172 -4.70 11.84 13.90
CA GLY A 172 -5.23 10.63 14.56
C GLY A 172 -5.75 9.56 13.60
N ASP A 173 -5.69 9.76 12.27
CA ASP A 173 -6.17 8.77 11.28
C ASP A 173 -5.00 7.88 10.81
N PRO A 174 -4.97 6.59 11.19
CA PRO A 174 -3.88 5.69 10.83
C PRO A 174 -3.67 5.56 9.32
N ARG A 175 -4.73 5.67 8.51
CA ARG A 175 -4.64 5.58 7.05
C ARG A 175 -3.91 6.78 6.48
N VAL A 176 -4.22 7.98 6.99
CA VAL A 176 -3.54 9.22 6.57
C VAL A 176 -2.05 9.14 6.92
N GLN A 177 -1.73 8.68 8.13
CA GLN A 177 -0.34 8.46 8.54
C GLN A 177 0.37 7.43 7.66
N GLU A 178 -0.30 6.32 7.30
CA GLU A 178 0.25 5.26 6.46
C GLU A 178 0.68 5.81 5.09
N PHE A 179 -0.23 6.51 4.40
CA PHE A 179 0.07 7.10 3.10
C PHE A 179 1.14 8.18 3.20
N ALA A 180 1.17 8.96 4.29
CA ALA A 180 2.21 9.97 4.50
C ALA A 180 3.60 9.34 4.67
N ILE A 181 3.72 8.27 5.45
CA ILE A 181 4.98 7.53 5.61
C ILE A 181 5.43 6.95 4.29
N ARG A 182 4.53 6.31 3.53
CA ARG A 182 4.85 5.70 2.23
C ARG A 182 5.46 6.73 1.28
N VAL A 183 4.82 7.89 1.14
CA VAL A 183 5.31 8.96 0.25
C VAL A 183 6.62 9.58 0.76
N LEU A 184 6.75 9.83 2.07
CA LEU A 184 7.99 10.37 2.65
C LEU A 184 9.17 9.39 2.52
N ALA A 185 8.94 8.09 2.67
CA ALA A 185 9.96 7.05 2.51
C ALA A 185 10.42 6.94 1.05
N GLU A 186 9.49 6.95 0.09
CA GLU A 186 9.79 6.96 -1.35
C GLU A 186 10.62 8.21 -1.72
N ARG A 187 10.28 9.37 -1.14
CA ARG A 187 11.03 10.63 -1.28
C ARG A 187 12.33 10.66 -0.48
N LYS A 188 12.63 9.61 0.31
CA LYS A 188 13.80 9.49 1.19
C LYS A 188 13.93 10.66 2.16
N ASN A 189 12.81 11.19 2.64
CA ASN A 189 12.82 12.29 3.59
C ASN A 189 13.33 11.78 4.95
N PRO A 190 14.46 12.28 5.47
CA PRO A 190 15.04 11.77 6.71
C PRO A 190 14.17 12.01 7.95
N ALA A 191 13.25 12.98 7.91
CA ALA A 191 12.39 13.30 9.05
C ALA A 191 11.38 12.18 9.38
N VAL A 192 11.09 11.27 8.45
CA VAL A 192 10.23 10.10 8.72
C VAL A 192 10.97 9.00 9.49
N VAL A 193 12.31 8.99 9.47
CA VAL A 193 13.12 7.93 10.08
C VAL A 193 12.87 7.80 11.57
N GLU A 194 12.84 8.93 12.30
CA GLU A 194 12.59 8.88 13.75
C GLU A 194 11.21 8.28 14.06
N THR A 195 10.18 8.71 13.34
CA THR A 195 8.82 8.17 13.50
C THR A 195 8.76 6.66 13.21
N LEU A 196 9.51 6.18 12.22
CA LEU A 196 9.55 4.75 11.90
C LEU A 196 10.32 3.94 12.96
N LEU A 197 11.43 4.48 13.47
CA LEU A 197 12.20 3.83 14.54
C LEU A 197 11.44 3.80 15.87
N GLU A 198 10.68 4.85 16.20
CA GLU A 198 9.75 4.88 17.33
C GLU A 198 8.66 3.80 17.16
N ARG A 199 8.04 3.71 15.98
CA ARG A 199 7.05 2.66 15.68
C ARG A 199 7.59 1.25 15.87
N LEU A 200 8.83 0.96 15.47
CA LEU A 200 9.45 -0.35 15.70
C LEU A 200 9.60 -0.70 17.19
N ARG A 201 9.72 0.31 18.07
CA ARG A 201 9.94 0.10 19.51
C ARG A 201 8.63 0.07 20.31
N GLU A 202 7.66 0.89 19.91
CA GLU A 202 6.47 1.16 20.72
C GLU A 202 5.20 0.49 20.19
N SER A 203 5.14 0.12 18.91
CA SER A 203 3.94 -0.46 18.32
C SER A 203 3.81 -1.95 18.64
N GLU A 204 2.64 -2.35 19.13
CA GLU A 204 2.24 -3.76 19.21
C GLU A 204 1.43 -4.21 17.98
N ASP A 205 0.99 -3.27 17.15
CA ASP A 205 0.22 -3.53 15.93
C ASP A 205 1.16 -4.12 14.85
N PRO A 206 0.94 -5.39 14.43
CA PRO A 206 1.77 -6.04 13.42
C PRO A 206 1.79 -5.30 12.09
N GLU A 207 0.71 -4.60 11.73
CA GLU A 207 0.63 -3.89 10.46
C GLU A 207 1.48 -2.62 10.47
N GLN A 208 1.44 -1.86 11.58
CA GLN A 208 2.32 -0.70 11.77
C GLN A 208 3.79 -1.10 11.82
N LEU A 209 4.11 -2.27 12.41
CA LEU A 209 5.46 -2.82 12.41
C LEU A 209 5.93 -3.17 11.00
N ARG A 210 5.14 -3.94 10.23
CA ARG A 210 5.45 -4.27 8.83
C ARG A 210 5.65 -3.03 7.97
N GLN A 211 4.81 -2.02 8.16
CA GLN A 211 4.92 -0.75 7.45
C GLN A 211 6.25 -0.04 7.78
N ALA A 212 6.62 0.04 9.06
CA ALA A 212 7.88 0.66 9.47
C ALA A 212 9.09 -0.13 8.95
N MET A 213 9.05 -1.46 9.05
CA MET A 213 10.09 -2.36 8.52
C MET A 213 10.30 -2.15 7.01
N GLY A 214 9.21 -2.15 6.24
CA GLY A 214 9.25 -1.97 4.79
C GLY A 214 9.80 -0.61 4.39
N ALA A 215 9.33 0.47 5.02
CA ALA A 215 9.79 1.82 4.74
C ALA A 215 11.29 2.01 5.07
N LEU A 216 11.74 1.54 6.24
CA LEU A 216 13.15 1.61 6.62
C LEU A 216 14.05 0.76 5.70
N ALA A 217 13.56 -0.38 5.23
CA ALA A 217 14.24 -1.22 4.25
C ALA A 217 14.38 -0.55 2.88
N GLU A 218 13.32 0.08 2.37
CA GLU A 218 13.35 0.85 1.13
C GLU A 218 14.34 2.03 1.21
N MET A 219 14.35 2.71 2.35
CA MET A 219 15.28 3.80 2.65
C MET A 219 16.72 3.32 2.90
N ARG A 220 16.92 2.03 3.13
CA ARG A 220 18.20 1.40 3.55
C ARG A 220 18.78 2.02 4.82
N GLU A 221 17.91 2.34 5.78
CA GLU A 221 18.29 2.98 7.03
C GLU A 221 19.04 2.02 7.96
N GLN A 222 20.36 2.21 8.09
CA GLN A 222 21.23 1.34 8.88
C GLN A 222 20.89 1.37 10.38
N ARG A 223 20.39 2.50 10.90
CA ARG A 223 19.98 2.64 12.30
C ARG A 223 18.81 1.71 12.67
N ALA A 224 18.09 1.18 11.69
CA ALA A 224 16.98 0.26 11.92
C ALA A 224 17.44 -1.17 12.23
N VAL A 225 18.67 -1.56 11.91
CA VAL A 225 19.13 -2.96 12.08
C VAL A 225 18.99 -3.43 13.53
N ARG A 226 19.46 -2.66 14.51
CA ARG A 226 19.32 -3.03 15.93
C ARG A 226 17.86 -3.10 16.41
N PRO A 227 17.01 -2.08 16.21
CA PRO A 227 15.58 -2.18 16.51
C PRO A 227 14.90 -3.40 15.87
N LEU A 228 15.24 -3.74 14.63
CA LEU A 228 14.70 -4.92 13.96
C LEU A 228 15.17 -6.22 14.63
N ILE A 229 16.45 -6.33 15.01
CA ILE A 229 16.96 -7.47 15.77
C ILE A 229 16.20 -7.63 17.08
N ASP A 230 16.00 -6.54 17.83
CA ASP A 230 15.26 -6.57 19.09
C ASP A 230 13.80 -7.00 18.89
N LEU A 231 13.18 -6.61 17.78
CA LEU A 231 11.80 -6.95 17.41
C LEU A 231 11.58 -8.45 17.20
N THR A 232 12.63 -9.24 16.93
CA THR A 232 12.51 -10.70 16.76
C THR A 232 12.20 -11.45 18.05
N ARG A 233 12.44 -10.84 19.23
CA ARG A 233 12.29 -11.51 20.52
C ARG A 233 10.83 -11.86 20.81
N GLY A 234 10.57 -13.13 21.09
CA GLY A 234 9.23 -13.62 21.46
C GLY A 234 8.20 -13.57 20.33
N LYS A 235 8.64 -13.35 19.08
CA LYS A 235 7.78 -13.41 17.89
C LYS A 235 7.78 -14.82 17.30
N ASP A 236 6.70 -15.14 16.60
CA ASP A 236 6.63 -16.40 15.88
C ASP A 236 7.60 -16.44 14.69
N PRO A 237 7.99 -17.65 14.21
CA PRO A 237 8.96 -17.78 13.13
C PRO A 237 8.55 -17.07 11.83
N ALA A 238 7.25 -16.97 11.50
CA ALA A 238 6.83 -16.32 10.27
C ALA A 238 7.11 -14.81 10.34
N PHE A 239 6.79 -14.17 11.46
CA PHE A 239 7.14 -12.76 11.67
C PHE A 239 8.66 -12.54 11.70
N VAL A 240 9.43 -13.44 12.32
CA VAL A 240 10.91 -13.36 12.31
C VAL A 240 11.45 -13.43 10.87
N GLN A 241 10.88 -14.26 9.99
CA GLN A 241 11.28 -14.30 8.58
C GLN A 241 11.09 -12.95 7.88
N GLU A 242 9.99 -12.24 8.14
CA GLU A 242 9.75 -10.88 7.61
C GLU A 242 10.84 -9.91 8.09
N VAL A 243 11.25 -10.01 9.35
CA VAL A 243 12.32 -9.18 9.93
C VAL A 243 13.67 -9.47 9.29
N LEU A 244 14.02 -10.74 9.09
CA LEU A 244 15.27 -11.13 8.40
C LEU A 244 15.30 -10.58 6.97
N PHE A 245 14.17 -10.62 6.26
CA PHE A 245 14.06 -10.04 4.93
C PHE A 245 14.28 -8.52 4.95
N ALA A 246 13.67 -7.79 5.89
CA ALA A 246 13.87 -6.35 6.03
C ALA A 246 15.34 -5.99 6.31
N ILE A 247 15.99 -6.72 7.24
CA ILE A 247 17.42 -6.58 7.55
C ILE A 247 18.28 -6.83 6.29
N ALA A 248 17.94 -7.83 5.49
CA ALA A 248 18.63 -8.13 4.24
C ALA A 248 18.51 -7.01 3.20
N GLN A 249 17.33 -6.38 3.11
CA GLN A 249 17.10 -5.26 2.20
C GLN A 249 17.88 -4.01 2.61
N ILE A 250 18.01 -3.74 3.92
CA ILE A 250 18.86 -2.68 4.46
C ILE A 250 20.33 -2.96 4.13
N GLY A 251 20.80 -4.18 4.39
CA GLY A 251 22.18 -4.59 4.18
C GLY A 251 23.17 -3.88 5.12
N GLY A 252 24.47 -3.97 4.83
CA GLY A 252 25.53 -3.43 5.69
C GLY A 252 26.14 -4.48 6.62
N GLU A 253 27.26 -4.13 7.25
CA GLU A 253 28.07 -5.08 8.03
C GLU A 253 27.30 -5.66 9.21
N GLU A 254 26.54 -4.83 9.95
CA GLU A 254 25.76 -5.29 11.10
C GLU A 254 24.62 -6.23 10.69
N ALA A 255 23.94 -5.93 9.56
CA ALA A 255 22.92 -6.80 9.00
C ALA A 255 23.49 -8.16 8.60
N MET A 256 24.63 -8.18 7.91
CA MET A 256 25.31 -9.42 7.50
C MET A 256 25.77 -10.24 8.70
N ALA A 257 26.34 -9.60 9.73
CA ALA A 257 26.80 -10.27 10.93
C ALA A 257 25.63 -10.98 11.64
N TYR A 258 24.51 -10.28 11.83
CA TYR A 258 23.32 -10.86 12.44
C TYR A 258 22.74 -12.03 11.62
N LEU A 259 22.57 -11.85 10.31
CA LEU A 259 22.08 -12.90 9.43
C LEU A 259 22.99 -14.13 9.45
N PHE A 260 24.32 -13.95 9.51
CA PHE A 260 25.27 -15.06 9.66
C PHE A 260 25.06 -15.81 10.98
N THR A 261 24.91 -15.10 12.10
CA THR A 261 24.61 -15.71 13.40
C THR A 261 23.33 -16.54 13.34
N VAL A 262 22.25 -16.01 12.74
CA VAL A 262 20.98 -16.75 12.60
C VAL A 262 21.15 -17.97 11.69
N ALA A 263 21.82 -17.83 10.54
CA ALA A 263 22.04 -18.92 9.59
C ALA A 263 22.80 -20.10 10.21
N GLN A 264 23.79 -19.83 11.07
CA GLN A 264 24.64 -20.86 11.67
C GLN A 264 24.07 -21.45 12.97
N GLY A 265 23.35 -20.65 13.76
CA GLY A 265 23.08 -20.97 15.17
C GLY A 265 21.61 -20.97 15.61
N HIS A 266 20.66 -20.58 14.75
CA HIS A 266 19.26 -20.55 15.16
C HIS A 266 18.66 -21.96 15.27
N ASP A 267 17.83 -22.24 16.27
CA ASP A 267 17.25 -23.58 16.52
C ASP A 267 16.30 -24.03 15.39
N ASP A 268 15.45 -23.11 14.92
CA ASP A 268 14.53 -23.35 13.81
C ASP A 268 15.26 -23.47 12.44
N PRO A 269 15.21 -24.62 11.76
CA PRO A 269 15.81 -24.82 10.44
C PRO A 269 15.28 -23.87 9.36
N HIS A 270 14.01 -23.46 9.43
CA HIS A 270 13.42 -22.54 8.46
C HIS A 270 14.03 -21.15 8.60
N LEU A 271 14.31 -20.71 9.84
CA LEU A 271 14.97 -19.44 10.09
C LEU A 271 16.44 -19.47 9.68
N ARG A 272 17.14 -20.59 9.88
CA ARG A 272 18.50 -20.77 9.32
C ARG A 272 18.50 -20.64 7.79
N ALA A 273 17.58 -21.33 7.11
CA ALA A 273 17.47 -21.29 5.66
C ALA A 273 17.08 -19.88 5.14
N ALA A 274 16.16 -19.20 5.80
CA ALA A 274 15.76 -17.84 5.46
C ALA A 274 16.95 -16.86 5.61
N ALA A 275 17.71 -16.95 6.69
CA ALA A 275 18.88 -16.11 6.92
C ALA A 275 20.00 -16.39 5.90
N GLN A 276 20.24 -17.66 5.54
CA GLN A 276 21.19 -18.00 4.48
C GLN A 276 20.79 -17.41 3.13
N LYS A 277 19.51 -17.55 2.76
CA LYS A 277 18.97 -16.96 1.53
C LYS A 277 19.15 -15.43 1.51
N ALA A 278 18.88 -14.77 2.63
CA ALA A 278 19.08 -13.33 2.78
C ALA A 278 20.55 -12.90 2.57
N LEU A 279 21.51 -13.67 3.09
CA LEU A 279 22.95 -13.44 2.84
C LEU A 279 23.30 -13.60 1.36
N ASP A 280 22.80 -14.64 0.71
CA ASP A 280 23.03 -14.90 -0.72
C ASP A 280 22.50 -13.74 -1.58
N GLU A 281 21.32 -13.20 -1.25
CA GLU A 281 20.71 -12.04 -1.92
C GLU A 281 21.56 -10.76 -1.75
N ILE A 282 22.10 -10.51 -0.55
CA ILE A 282 23.03 -9.39 -0.32
C ILE A 282 24.29 -9.57 -1.18
N GLY A 283 24.91 -10.75 -1.14
CA GLY A 283 26.13 -11.04 -1.89
C GLY A 283 25.95 -10.91 -3.41
N ALA A 284 24.82 -11.40 -3.94
CA ALA A 284 24.47 -11.25 -5.35
C ALA A 284 24.32 -9.77 -5.75
N ARG A 285 23.65 -8.96 -4.90
CA ARG A 285 23.46 -7.53 -5.11
C ARG A 285 24.78 -6.76 -5.11
N GLU A 286 25.69 -7.09 -4.20
CA GLU A 286 27.02 -6.47 -4.16
C GLU A 286 27.85 -6.81 -5.39
N LYS A 287 27.83 -8.08 -5.82
CA LYS A 287 28.52 -8.52 -7.03
C LYS A 287 28.03 -7.74 -8.26
N LEU A 288 26.72 -7.60 -8.43
CA LEU A 288 26.11 -6.81 -9.50
C LEU A 288 26.48 -5.32 -9.43
N ARG A 289 26.62 -4.76 -8.22
CA ARG A 289 27.06 -3.37 -8.05
C ARG A 289 28.50 -3.19 -8.51
N ARG A 290 29.39 -4.14 -8.17
CA ARG A 290 30.81 -4.11 -8.55
C ARG A 290 31.01 -4.23 -10.07
N THR A 291 30.26 -5.10 -10.74
CA THR A 291 30.35 -5.25 -12.21
C THR A 291 29.88 -3.99 -12.93
N ARG A 292 28.78 -3.36 -12.50
CA ARG A 292 28.31 -2.08 -13.08
C ARG A 292 29.28 -0.93 -12.91
N THR A 293 29.96 -0.84 -11.76
CA THR A 293 30.99 0.19 -11.54
C THR A 293 32.26 -0.05 -12.37
N ALA A 294 32.56 -1.30 -12.73
CA ALA A 294 33.70 -1.63 -13.59
C ALA A 294 33.41 -1.36 -15.08
N GLU A 295 32.16 -1.49 -15.52
CA GLU A 295 31.74 -1.26 -16.92
C GLU A 295 31.43 0.22 -17.23
N GLY A 296 31.01 1.02 -16.23
CA GLY A 296 30.71 2.45 -16.39
C GLY A 296 31.91 3.39 -16.23
N GLY A 297 33.12 2.85 -16.05
CA GLY A 297 34.35 3.59 -15.92
C GLY A 297 35.26 3.41 -17.13
N THR A 298 35.13 4.28 -18.13
CA THR A 298 36.23 4.60 -19.07
C THR A 298 36.22 6.12 -19.32
N PRO A 299 37.41 6.76 -19.44
CA PRO A 299 37.59 8.21 -19.41
C PRO A 299 37.03 8.95 -20.63
#